data_AF-A0A2E3FG99-F1
#
_entry.id   AF-A0A2E3FG99-F1
#
_cell.length_a   1.000
_cell.length_b   1.000
_cell.length_c   1.000
_cell.angle_alpha   90.00
_cell.angle_beta   90.00
_cell.angle_gamma   90.00
#
_symmetry.space_group_name_H-M   'P 1'
#
loop_
_entity.id
_entity.type
_entity.pdbx_description
1 polymer ?
#
loop_
_entity_poly.entity_id
_entity_poly.type
_entity_poly.pdbx_seq_one_letter_code
_entity_poly.pdbx_strand_id
1 'polypeptide(L)'
;MSLLSLDARWRRFNDETRACPCCGRRFSGIYDIGFDHPSDWPHGARADAPFVKEGADQLSPDLCRTGEARYLRVVLSLPVQGADETVHITPWAQVPPDMFYAYLNSWDDPAAPLPAEAEVLLANPLPDLEAEVLRLRFPRPDQRPQAVAMGGTLALAQANGISFDQLLDLYAACGDDIRPHLMRD
;
A
#
# COMPACT_ATOMS: atom_id res chain seq x y z
N MET A 1 -7.54 -25.18 11.88
CA MET A 1 -6.91 -25.52 10.59
C MET A 1 -7.77 -24.87 9.51
N SER A 2 -7.26 -23.86 8.80
CA SER A 2 -8.02 -23.14 7.77
C SER A 2 -7.96 -23.85 6.43
N LEU A 3 -8.92 -23.61 5.52
CA LEU A 3 -8.86 -24.14 4.14
C LEU A 3 -7.58 -23.67 3.43
N LEU A 4 -7.13 -22.44 3.71
CA LEU A 4 -5.88 -21.90 3.17
C LEU A 4 -4.65 -22.73 3.54
N SER A 5 -4.60 -23.29 4.76
CA SER A 5 -3.48 -24.15 5.19
C SER A 5 -3.33 -25.45 4.39
N LEU A 6 -4.38 -25.86 3.65
CA LEU A 6 -4.33 -27.03 2.76
C LEU A 6 -3.80 -26.68 1.37
N ASP A 7 -3.82 -25.41 0.97
CA ASP A 7 -3.25 -24.95 -0.30
C ASP A 7 -1.73 -25.18 -0.31
N ALA A 8 -1.24 -25.94 -1.30
CA ALA A 8 0.18 -26.22 -1.43
C ALA A 8 1.00 -24.96 -1.74
N ARG A 9 0.43 -23.99 -2.47
CA ARG A 9 1.06 -22.72 -2.76
C ARG A 9 1.25 -21.90 -1.49
N TRP A 10 0.24 -21.86 -0.61
CA TRP A 10 0.32 -21.17 0.67
C TRP A 10 1.42 -21.76 1.57
N ARG A 11 1.48 -23.10 1.66
CA ARG A 11 2.54 -23.79 2.42
C ARG A 11 3.93 -23.48 1.89
N ARG A 12 4.12 -23.50 0.56
CA ARG A 12 5.41 -23.16 -0.08
C ARG A 12 5.78 -21.69 0.08
N PHE A 13 4.78 -20.81 0.10
CA PHE A 13 4.98 -19.36 0.28
C PHE A 13 5.48 -19.03 1.69
N ASN A 14 5.06 -19.82 2.68
CA ASN A 14 5.42 -19.66 4.09
C ASN A 14 6.58 -20.57 4.54
N ASP A 15 7.25 -21.27 3.61
CA ASP A 15 8.42 -22.12 3.93
C ASP A 15 9.72 -21.38 3.61
N GLU A 16 10.28 -20.71 4.63
CA GLU A 16 11.54 -19.97 4.53
C GLU A 16 12.75 -20.83 4.11
N THR A 17 12.66 -22.14 4.32
CA THR A 17 13.73 -23.07 3.98
C THR A 17 13.69 -23.49 2.52
N ARG A 18 12.51 -23.43 1.89
CA ARG A 18 12.31 -23.81 0.50
C ARG A 18 12.86 -22.76 -0.47
N ALA A 19 13.74 -23.19 -1.36
CA ALA A 19 14.15 -22.42 -2.53
C ALA A 19 13.31 -22.83 -3.74
N CYS A 20 12.87 -21.88 -4.57
CA CYS A 20 12.18 -22.21 -5.83
C CYS A 20 13.09 -23.10 -6.68
N PRO A 21 12.63 -24.26 -7.18
CA PRO A 21 13.43 -25.08 -8.09
C PRO A 21 13.76 -24.36 -9.40
N CYS A 22 12.97 -23.35 -9.75
CA CYS A 22 13.10 -22.57 -10.98
C CYS A 22 14.26 -21.56 -10.98
N CYS A 23 14.51 -20.90 -9.84
CA CYS A 23 15.41 -19.74 -9.77
C CYS A 23 16.12 -19.58 -8.42
N GLY A 24 15.84 -20.45 -7.44
CA GLY A 24 16.41 -20.37 -6.10
C GLY A 24 15.78 -19.33 -5.16
N ARG A 25 14.83 -18.51 -5.64
CA ARG A 25 14.14 -17.50 -4.80
C ARG A 25 13.43 -18.15 -3.62
N ARG A 26 13.52 -17.50 -2.46
CA ARG A 26 12.88 -17.93 -1.20
C ARG A 26 11.78 -16.95 -0.80
N PHE A 27 10.81 -17.46 -0.05
CA PHE A 27 9.69 -16.69 0.49
C PHE A 27 9.51 -17.08 1.96
N SER A 28 9.06 -16.13 2.78
CA SER A 28 8.86 -16.32 4.22
C SER A 28 7.46 -15.85 4.64
N GLY A 29 6.47 -15.99 3.74
CA GLY A 29 5.11 -15.50 3.94
C GLY A 29 4.86 -14.13 3.32
N ILE A 30 3.80 -13.49 3.79
CA ILE A 30 3.30 -12.20 3.27
C ILE A 30 4.36 -11.11 3.41
N TYR A 31 4.50 -10.30 2.38
CA TYR A 31 5.28 -9.06 2.38
C TYR A 31 4.46 -7.90 1.87
N ASP A 32 4.80 -6.70 2.34
CA ASP A 32 4.09 -5.47 2.04
C ASP A 32 4.39 -4.95 0.62
N ILE A 33 3.45 -4.17 0.10
CA ILE A 33 3.53 -3.57 -1.23
C ILE A 33 3.75 -2.07 -1.08
N GLY A 34 4.81 -1.54 -1.67
CA GLY A 34 5.13 -0.10 -1.66
C GLY A 34 5.14 0.52 -3.05
N PHE A 35 4.55 1.70 -3.18
CA PHE A 35 4.65 2.52 -4.39
C PHE A 35 5.67 3.64 -4.18
N ASP A 36 6.62 3.78 -5.10
CA ASP A 36 7.65 4.82 -5.02
C ASP A 36 7.06 6.24 -5.15
N HIS A 37 6.07 6.40 -6.04
CA HIS A 37 5.43 7.69 -6.33
C HIS A 37 3.95 7.52 -6.74
N PRO A 38 3.15 8.60 -6.72
CA PRO A 38 1.82 8.62 -7.34
C PRO A 38 1.90 8.31 -8.84
N SER A 39 0.88 7.69 -9.43
CA SER A 39 0.88 7.31 -10.86
C SER A 39 1.10 8.49 -11.81
N ASP A 40 0.61 9.68 -11.45
CA ASP A 40 0.71 10.90 -12.27
C ASP A 40 2.02 11.69 -12.04
N TRP A 41 2.97 11.16 -11.27
CA TRP A 41 4.30 11.78 -11.12
C TRP A 41 5.03 11.77 -12.48
N PRO A 42 5.36 12.94 -13.05
CA PRO A 42 5.84 13.03 -14.43
C PRO A 42 7.37 12.87 -14.56
N HIS A 43 8.07 12.75 -13.43
CA HIS A 43 9.54 12.71 -13.37
C HIS A 43 10.06 11.31 -13.04
N GLY A 44 11.38 11.17 -12.94
CA GLY A 44 12.00 9.90 -12.54
C GLY A 44 11.62 9.47 -11.11
N ALA A 45 11.64 8.16 -10.87
CA ALA A 45 11.47 7.57 -9.56
C ALA A 45 12.48 8.12 -8.54
N ARG A 46 12.10 8.18 -7.26
CA ARG A 46 12.98 8.57 -6.16
C ARG A 46 14.06 7.52 -5.90
N ALA A 47 13.71 6.24 -6.04
CA ALA A 47 14.57 5.12 -5.67
C ALA A 47 15.10 5.31 -4.23
N ASP A 48 16.41 5.21 -4.03
CA ASP A 48 17.05 5.34 -2.70
C ASP A 48 17.35 6.79 -2.30
N ALA A 49 17.11 7.78 -3.16
CA ALA A 49 17.40 9.18 -2.86
C ALA A 49 16.49 9.70 -1.73
N PRO A 50 16.97 10.55 -0.79
CA PRO A 50 16.14 11.03 0.31
C PRO A 50 14.93 11.85 -0.16
N PHE A 51 15.06 12.57 -1.28
CA PHE A 51 13.96 13.21 -2.00
C PHE A 51 14.40 13.51 -3.45
N VAL A 52 13.43 13.75 -4.33
CA VAL A 52 13.61 14.29 -5.69
C VAL A 52 12.94 15.66 -5.76
N LYS A 53 13.58 16.62 -6.44
CA LYS A 53 13.01 17.94 -6.69
C LYS A 53 13.26 18.33 -8.14
N GLU A 54 12.18 18.56 -8.88
CA GLU A 54 12.21 18.95 -10.29
C GLU A 54 11.44 20.27 -10.43
N GLY A 55 12.18 21.38 -10.45
CA GLY A 55 11.59 22.72 -10.39
C GLY A 55 10.79 22.95 -9.11
N ALA A 56 9.46 23.07 -9.24
CA ALA A 56 8.53 23.25 -8.13
C ALA A 56 8.00 21.92 -7.55
N ASP A 57 8.12 20.83 -8.32
CA ASP A 57 7.65 19.51 -7.96
C ASP A 57 8.65 18.85 -7.00
N GLN A 58 8.12 18.08 -6.06
CA GLN A 58 8.95 17.44 -5.05
C GLN A 58 8.33 16.11 -4.61
N LEU A 59 9.17 15.09 -4.49
CA LEU A 59 8.81 13.76 -4.02
C LEU A 59 9.74 13.37 -2.87
N SER A 60 9.19 13.15 -1.70
CA SER A 60 9.86 12.60 -0.51
C SER A 60 9.28 11.23 -0.17
N PRO A 61 9.76 10.54 0.89
CA PRO A 61 9.24 9.23 1.24
C PRO A 61 7.74 9.22 1.55
N ASP A 62 7.19 10.29 2.12
CA ASP A 62 5.78 10.32 2.56
C ASP A 62 4.97 11.52 2.02
N LEU A 63 5.61 12.46 1.32
CA LEU A 63 4.99 13.66 0.77
C LEU A 63 5.34 13.83 -0.71
N CYS A 64 4.35 14.19 -1.52
CA CYS A 64 4.58 14.53 -2.92
C CYS A 64 3.76 15.78 -3.32
N ARG A 65 4.36 16.64 -4.12
CA ARG A 65 3.73 17.79 -4.74
C ARG A 65 4.06 17.79 -6.23
N THR A 66 3.02 17.90 -7.05
CA THR A 66 3.14 17.98 -8.51
C THR A 66 2.19 19.06 -9.02
N GLY A 67 2.72 20.18 -9.50
CA GLY A 67 1.92 21.37 -9.76
C GLY A 67 1.08 21.77 -8.54
N GLU A 68 -0.24 21.82 -8.71
CA GLU A 68 -1.20 22.11 -7.63
C GLU A 68 -1.61 20.87 -6.83
N ALA A 69 -1.34 19.67 -7.32
CA ALA A 69 -1.71 18.44 -6.64
C ALA A 69 -0.81 18.18 -5.43
N ARG A 70 -1.41 17.64 -4.37
CA ARG A 70 -0.74 17.27 -3.12
C ARG A 70 -1.07 15.82 -2.83
N TYR A 71 -0.05 15.05 -2.47
CA TYR A 71 -0.21 13.64 -2.19
C TYR A 71 0.47 13.26 -0.87
N LEU A 72 -0.20 12.40 -0.11
CA LEU A 72 0.36 11.76 1.06
C LEU A 72 0.54 10.27 0.77
N ARG A 73 1.64 9.68 1.24
CA ARG A 73 1.75 8.23 1.29
C ARG A 73 0.91 7.73 2.46
N VAL A 74 0.06 6.74 2.20
CA VAL A 74 -0.92 6.24 3.17
C VAL A 74 -0.72 4.74 3.36
N VAL A 75 -1.29 4.17 4.42
CA VAL A 75 -1.32 2.73 4.67
C VAL A 75 -2.71 2.19 4.43
N LEU A 76 -2.81 1.17 3.61
CA LEU A 76 -4.02 0.41 3.35
C LEU A 76 -3.76 -1.03 3.82
N SER A 77 -4.56 -1.50 4.78
CA SER A 77 -4.40 -2.82 5.40
C SER A 77 -5.50 -3.76 4.92
N LEU A 78 -5.12 -4.93 4.41
CA LEU A 78 -6.06 -5.97 3.96
C LEU A 78 -5.77 -7.26 4.72
N PRO A 79 -6.68 -7.74 5.59
CA PRO A 79 -6.57 -9.05 6.19
C PRO A 79 -6.51 -10.14 5.12
N VAL A 80 -5.79 -11.23 5.35
CA VAL A 80 -5.81 -12.39 4.45
C VAL A 80 -6.72 -13.48 5.00
N GLN A 81 -7.73 -13.85 4.22
CA GLN A 81 -8.75 -14.81 4.63
C GLN A 81 -8.13 -16.17 4.95
N GLY A 82 -8.36 -16.65 6.18
CA GLY A 82 -7.84 -17.95 6.62
C GLY A 82 -6.38 -17.94 7.10
N ALA A 83 -5.76 -16.76 7.19
CA ALA A 83 -4.51 -16.50 7.90
C ALA A 83 -4.74 -15.51 9.05
N ASP A 84 -3.83 -15.46 10.02
CA ASP A 84 -3.78 -14.40 11.05
C ASP A 84 -2.76 -13.34 10.66
N GLU A 85 -2.79 -12.96 9.38
CA GLU A 85 -1.84 -12.05 8.77
C GLU A 85 -2.60 -11.02 7.93
N THR A 86 -1.98 -9.85 7.77
CA THR A 86 -2.51 -8.71 7.03
C THR A 86 -1.42 -8.25 6.07
N VAL A 87 -1.77 -8.05 4.81
CA VAL A 87 -0.87 -7.35 3.88
C VAL A 87 -1.08 -5.84 4.04
N HIS A 88 0.01 -5.10 4.13
CA HIS A 88 -0.03 -3.65 4.06
C HIS A 88 0.42 -3.17 2.67
N ILE A 89 -0.36 -2.24 2.13
CA ILE A 89 -0.07 -1.57 0.88
C ILE A 89 0.17 -0.10 1.22
N THR A 90 1.23 0.50 0.68
CA THR A 90 1.51 1.93 0.88
C THR A 90 1.36 2.73 -0.42
N PRO A 91 0.13 2.94 -0.90
CA PRO A 91 -0.13 3.78 -2.06
C PRO A 91 -0.06 5.26 -1.70
N TRP A 92 -0.21 6.10 -2.71
CA TRP A 92 -0.37 7.53 -2.59
C TRP A 92 -1.85 7.90 -2.65
N ALA A 93 -2.27 8.89 -1.86
CA ALA A 93 -3.58 9.50 -1.93
C ALA A 93 -3.44 10.98 -2.28
N GLN A 94 -4.18 11.44 -3.28
CA GLN A 94 -4.30 12.87 -3.56
C GLN A 94 -5.22 13.51 -2.52
N VAL A 95 -4.73 14.56 -1.88
CA VAL A 95 -5.40 15.23 -0.77
C VAL A 95 -5.61 16.71 -1.05
N PRO A 96 -6.59 17.34 -0.38
CA PRO A 96 -6.70 18.79 -0.34
C PRO A 96 -5.41 19.47 0.19
N PRO A 97 -5.03 20.66 -0.34
CA PRO A 97 -3.80 21.33 0.09
C PRO A 97 -3.74 21.68 1.58
N ASP A 98 -4.85 22.07 2.18
CA ASP A 98 -4.98 22.36 3.61
C ASP A 98 -4.68 21.11 4.47
N MET A 99 -5.21 19.95 4.09
CA MET A 99 -4.88 18.67 4.73
C MET A 99 -3.38 18.36 4.63
N PHE A 100 -2.78 18.54 3.45
CA PHE A 100 -1.36 18.29 3.23
C PHE A 100 -0.48 19.14 4.16
N TYR A 101 -0.75 20.45 4.22
CA TYR A 101 0.05 21.36 5.05
C TYR A 101 -0.23 21.20 6.54
N ALA A 102 -1.45 20.85 6.95
CA ALA A 102 -1.75 20.50 8.33
C ALA A 102 -0.97 19.23 8.75
N TYR A 103 -0.88 18.22 7.88
CA TYR A 103 -0.11 17.01 8.16
C TYR A 103 1.39 17.32 8.26
N LEU A 104 1.93 18.11 7.33
CA LEU A 104 3.32 18.57 7.39
C LEU A 104 3.61 19.33 8.69
N ASN A 105 2.71 20.22 9.12
CA ASN A 105 2.88 20.99 10.36
C ASN A 105 2.91 20.09 11.60
N SER A 106 2.20 18.96 11.58
CA SER A 106 2.21 17.98 12.69
C SER A 106 3.55 17.27 12.89
N TRP A 107 4.45 17.32 11.90
CA TRP A 107 5.80 16.76 12.02
C TRP A 107 6.75 17.69 12.78
N ASP A 108 6.58 19.01 12.58
CA ASP A 108 7.43 20.03 13.21
C ASP A 108 6.94 20.38 14.63
N ASP A 109 5.62 20.35 14.85
CA ASP A 109 4.99 20.66 16.13
C ASP A 109 4.11 19.49 16.62
N PRO A 110 4.58 18.70 17.61
CA PRO A 110 3.80 17.64 18.22
C PRO A 110 2.49 18.09 18.88
N ALA A 111 2.34 19.39 19.19
CA ALA A 111 1.12 19.96 19.72
C ALA A 111 0.13 20.42 18.63
N ALA A 112 0.55 20.46 17.37
CA ALA A 112 -0.33 20.79 16.27
C ALA A 112 -1.42 19.71 16.10
N PRO A 113 -2.67 20.12 15.83
CA PRO A 113 -3.74 19.17 15.57
C PRO A 113 -3.45 18.38 14.30
N LEU A 114 -3.76 17.08 14.32
CA LEU A 114 -3.79 16.27 13.10
C LEU A 114 -4.89 16.78 12.15
N PRO A 115 -4.74 16.57 10.83
CA PRO A 115 -5.75 16.99 9.87
C PRO A 115 -7.12 16.36 10.16
N ALA A 116 -8.18 17.10 9.86
CA ALA A 116 -9.53 16.55 9.86
C ALA A 116 -9.68 15.49 8.75
N GLU A 117 -10.50 14.46 8.99
CA GLU A 117 -10.81 13.49 7.94
C GLU A 117 -11.51 14.18 6.76
N ALA A 118 -11.03 13.93 5.54
CA ALA A 118 -11.68 14.37 4.31
C ALA A 118 -11.69 13.25 3.28
N GLU A 119 -12.53 13.41 2.27
CA GLU A 119 -12.52 12.55 1.09
C GLU A 119 -11.27 12.81 0.26
N VAL A 120 -10.65 11.73 -0.22
CA VAL A 120 -9.40 11.74 -0.97
C VAL A 120 -9.50 10.79 -2.17
N LEU A 121 -8.57 10.93 -3.11
CA LEU A 121 -8.49 10.03 -4.27
C LEU A 121 -7.27 9.15 -4.16
N LEU A 122 -7.43 7.85 -4.44
CA LEU A 122 -6.28 6.94 -4.54
C LEU A 122 -5.51 7.26 -5.82
N ALA A 123 -4.21 7.45 -5.70
CA ALA A 123 -3.33 7.87 -6.79
C ALA A 123 -2.45 6.73 -7.34
N ASN A 124 -2.68 5.49 -6.90
CA ASN A 124 -2.12 4.29 -7.50
C ASN A 124 -3.25 3.27 -7.76
N PRO A 125 -3.28 2.62 -8.92
CA PRO A 125 -4.28 1.60 -9.20
C PRO A 125 -4.06 0.37 -8.31
N LEU A 126 -5.15 -0.21 -7.82
CA LEU A 126 -5.15 -1.50 -7.14
C LEU A 126 -6.07 -2.45 -7.92
N PRO A 127 -5.59 -3.60 -8.39
CA PRO A 127 -6.38 -4.53 -9.20
C PRO A 127 -7.64 -4.96 -8.46
N ASP A 128 -8.80 -4.77 -9.11
CA ASP A 128 -10.14 -5.13 -8.61
C ASP A 128 -10.53 -4.53 -7.24
N LEU A 129 -9.77 -3.54 -6.76
CA LEU A 129 -9.99 -2.87 -5.48
C LEU A 129 -10.28 -1.38 -5.69
N GLU A 130 -11.56 -1.06 -5.75
CA GLU A 130 -12.08 0.29 -5.95
C GLU A 130 -12.81 0.78 -4.70
N ALA A 131 -12.56 2.03 -4.32
CA ALA A 131 -13.33 2.73 -3.29
C ALA A 131 -14.34 3.66 -3.95
N GLU A 132 -15.59 3.62 -3.49
CA GLU A 132 -16.58 4.64 -3.85
C GLU A 132 -16.26 5.98 -3.16
N VAL A 133 -15.83 5.90 -1.91
CA VAL A 133 -15.38 7.02 -1.08
C VAL A 133 -14.19 6.54 -0.28
N LEU A 134 -13.10 7.30 -0.32
CA LEU A 134 -11.89 7.03 0.47
C LEU A 134 -11.64 8.17 1.43
N ARG A 135 -11.33 7.87 2.70
CA ARG A 135 -10.97 8.85 3.71
C ARG A 135 -9.64 8.51 4.35
N LEU A 136 -8.95 9.52 4.85
CA LEU A 136 -7.73 9.33 5.63
C LEU A 136 -8.02 9.48 7.12
N ARG A 137 -7.55 8.51 7.89
CA ARG A 137 -7.44 8.60 9.35
C ARG A 137 -6.01 8.90 9.73
N PHE A 138 -5.82 9.77 10.72
CA PHE A 138 -4.51 10.11 11.25
C PHE A 138 -4.43 9.58 12.68
N PRO A 139 -3.85 8.38 12.90
CA PRO A 139 -3.90 7.75 14.23
C PRO A 139 -3.07 8.52 15.24
N ARG A 140 -1.84 8.89 14.86
CA ARG A 140 -0.86 9.62 15.67
C ARG A 140 0.11 10.39 14.75
N PRO A 141 0.76 11.47 15.22
CA PRO A 141 1.72 12.23 14.41
C PRO A 141 2.91 11.41 13.91
N ASP A 142 3.34 10.39 14.67
CA ASP A 142 4.45 9.50 14.34
C ASP A 142 4.06 8.31 13.42
N GLN A 143 2.80 8.25 12.99
CA GLN A 143 2.29 7.18 12.13
C GLN A 143 1.82 7.73 10.78
N ARG A 144 2.00 6.92 9.73
CA ARG A 144 1.44 7.25 8.41
C ARG A 144 -0.09 7.29 8.49
N PRO A 145 -0.75 8.16 7.69
CA PRO A 145 -2.19 8.16 7.59
C PRO A 145 -2.70 6.82 7.07
N GLN A 146 -3.85 6.38 7.58
CA GLN A 146 -4.51 5.15 7.14
C GLN A 146 -5.62 5.47 6.15
N ALA A 147 -5.63 4.81 5.01
CA ALA A 147 -6.69 4.91 4.02
C ALA A 147 -7.84 3.97 4.40
N VAL A 148 -9.05 4.51 4.51
CA VAL A 148 -10.26 3.77 4.88
C VAL A 148 -11.33 4.01 3.83
N ALA A 149 -11.75 2.95 3.14
CA ALA A 149 -12.81 2.99 2.15
C ALA A 149 -14.18 2.87 2.81
N MET A 150 -15.12 3.72 2.42
CA MET A 150 -16.48 3.77 2.97
C MET A 150 -17.52 3.07 2.09
N GLY A 151 -17.10 2.55 0.94
CA GLY A 151 -17.91 1.78 -0.01
C GLY A 151 -17.03 1.15 -1.11
N GLY A 152 -17.61 0.32 -1.96
CA GLY A 152 -16.90 -0.38 -3.04
C GLY A 152 -16.16 -1.66 -2.62
N THR A 153 -15.46 -2.28 -3.57
CA THR A 153 -14.74 -3.55 -3.37
C THR A 153 -13.58 -3.39 -2.40
N LEU A 154 -12.94 -2.22 -2.34
CA LEU A 154 -11.90 -1.95 -1.35
C LEU A 154 -12.44 -1.95 0.08
N ALA A 155 -13.63 -1.37 0.32
CA ALA A 155 -14.24 -1.39 1.66
C ALA A 155 -14.57 -2.82 2.11
N LEU A 156 -15.08 -3.65 1.19
CA LEU A 156 -15.33 -5.06 1.45
C LEU A 156 -14.04 -5.83 1.75
N ALA A 157 -12.97 -5.57 1.01
CA ALA A 157 -11.66 -6.17 1.23
C ALA A 157 -11.05 -5.76 2.58
N GLN A 158 -11.21 -4.51 3.00
CA GLN A 158 -10.75 -4.05 4.32
C GLN A 158 -11.53 -4.71 5.48
N ALA A 159 -12.83 -4.93 5.30
CA ALA A 159 -13.69 -5.50 6.35
C ALA A 159 -13.59 -7.02 6.45
N ASN A 160 -13.58 -7.71 5.31
CA ASN A 160 -13.68 -9.18 5.24
C ASN A 160 -12.35 -9.86 4.89
N GLY A 161 -11.32 -9.08 4.54
CA GLY A 161 -10.07 -9.59 4.00
C GLY A 161 -10.17 -10.01 2.53
N ILE A 162 -9.01 -10.29 1.95
CA ILE A 162 -8.82 -10.80 0.60
C ILE A 162 -8.44 -12.28 0.61
N SER A 163 -8.78 -13.00 -0.44
CA SER A 163 -8.31 -14.37 -0.64
C SER A 163 -6.81 -14.41 -0.99
N PHE A 164 -6.19 -15.58 -0.89
CA PHE A 164 -4.80 -15.75 -1.31
C PHE A 164 -4.61 -15.53 -2.82
N ASP A 165 -5.59 -15.89 -3.65
CA ASP A 165 -5.52 -15.61 -5.09
C ASP A 165 -5.54 -14.10 -5.37
N GLN A 166 -6.41 -13.34 -4.67
CA GLN A 166 -6.43 -11.87 -4.76
C GLN A 166 -5.10 -11.25 -4.31
N LEU A 167 -4.46 -11.79 -3.27
CA LEU A 167 -3.12 -11.37 -2.86
C LEU A 167 -2.07 -11.61 -3.96
N LEU A 168 -2.12 -12.76 -4.62
CA LEU A 168 -1.22 -13.08 -5.73
C LEU A 168 -1.46 -12.16 -6.94
N ASP A 169 -2.72 -11.77 -7.19
CA ASP A 169 -3.08 -10.80 -8.22
C ASP A 169 -2.55 -9.40 -7.90
N LEU A 170 -2.60 -8.99 -6.63
CA LEU A 170 -1.99 -7.74 -6.16
C LEU A 170 -0.47 -7.72 -6.37
N TYR A 171 0.24 -8.80 -5.98
CA TYR A 171 1.69 -8.89 -6.21
C TYR A 171 2.03 -8.82 -7.70
N ALA A 172 1.29 -9.56 -8.55
CA ALA A 172 1.49 -9.53 -9.99
C ALA A 172 1.25 -8.14 -10.60
N ALA A 173 0.19 -7.44 -10.20
CA ALA A 173 -0.10 -6.08 -10.66
C ALA A 173 0.98 -5.07 -10.25
N CYS A 174 1.67 -5.31 -9.14
CA CYS A 174 2.79 -4.50 -8.67
C CYS A 174 4.14 -4.92 -9.25
N GLY A 175 4.15 -5.82 -10.26
CA GLY A 175 5.35 -6.23 -10.97
C GLY A 175 6.09 -7.43 -10.37
N ASP A 176 5.52 -8.11 -9.38
CA ASP A 176 6.11 -9.26 -8.72
C ASP A 176 5.20 -10.49 -8.77
N ASP A 177 4.98 -11.04 -9.97
CA ASP A 177 4.17 -12.26 -10.13
C ASP A 177 4.90 -13.48 -9.56
N ILE A 178 4.57 -13.83 -8.31
CA ILE A 178 5.20 -14.95 -7.61
C ILE A 178 4.55 -16.31 -7.87
N ARG A 179 3.39 -16.36 -8.55
CA ARG A 179 2.66 -17.62 -8.77
C ARG A 179 3.53 -18.70 -9.40
N PRO A 180 4.36 -18.42 -10.43
CA PRO A 180 5.22 -19.43 -11.05
C PRO A 180 6.18 -20.11 -10.07
N HIS A 181 6.58 -19.42 -9.00
CA HIS A 181 7.53 -19.94 -8.01
C HIS A 181 6.88 -20.89 -6.99
N LEU A 182 5.55 -20.93 -6.94
CA LEU A 182 4.75 -21.67 -5.98
C LEU A 182 4.12 -22.94 -6.58
N MET A 183 4.27 -23.18 -7.89
CA MET A 183 3.54 -24.25 -8.61
C MET A 183 4.13 -25.66 -8.48
N ARG A 184 5.43 -25.79 -8.21
CA ARG A 184 6.16 -27.08 -8.24
C ARG A 184 7.02 -27.25 -7.01
N ASP A 185 7.36 -28.49 -6.69
CA ASP A 185 8.43 -28.81 -5.73
C ASP A 185 9.79 -28.86 -6.44
#